data_AF-A0A843CME6-F1
#
_entry.id   AF-A0A843CME6-F1
#
_cell.length_a   1.000
_cell.length_b   1.000
_cell.length_c   1.000
_cell.angle_alpha   90.00
_cell.angle_beta   90.00
_cell.angle_gamma   90.00
#
_symmetry.space_group_name_H-M   'P 1'
#
loop_
_entity.id
_entity.type
_entity.pdbx_description
1 polymer ?
#
loop_
_entity_poly.entity_id
_entity_poly.type
_entity_poly.pdbx_seq_one_letter_code
_entity_poly.pdbx_strand_id
1 'polypeptide(L)'
;MTESEDSEIVPVPTGIMPSPTGIVRARTGIATTNSTLARTTIPTESALQGVTYWKLDLDTILDGLIPDPLPDSSGKDNAIHHLNIIIFGKPNTGKTTLAESIAEALARRYGQRNVKALRATRDLPALFQNIDKLFGRFRKPPKAVVLFADDMTKALKKLSGSVAVKDANGHEEKMRRVDYWLDKWYDIRGELFKRGMRQGLVVMVAALHRFYGGDIDLRADADLLLVRSTGTPGTFDAQKVEKMLGPVVYYAMRQHEVDALRDRKELAWTAYVAKTGSGVFRVPRPSVSTKWILRNVGPKEDAEEKAVEIATPERKTVVELDVPKGKSIVEEKAAVRSKRKRNKWSRRVSIALMATGVLAIAYLVWTFALPLLW
;
A
#
# COMPACT_ATOMS: atom_id res chain seq x y z
N MET A 1 -22.31 72.13 -32.20
CA MET A 1 -22.11 70.95 -33.07
C MET A 1 -21.26 69.96 -32.30
N THR A 2 -21.61 68.67 -32.42
CA THR A 2 -21.00 67.46 -31.84
C THR A 2 -21.14 67.33 -30.33
N GLU A 3 -22.17 66.65 -29.79
CA GLU A 3 -22.59 65.24 -29.87
C GLU A 3 -22.20 64.49 -28.59
N SER A 4 -23.25 64.12 -27.87
CA SER A 4 -23.29 63.19 -26.75
C SER A 4 -23.19 61.75 -27.27
N GLU A 5 -22.27 60.97 -26.73
CA GLU A 5 -22.30 59.51 -26.88
C GLU A 5 -22.51 58.84 -25.52
N ASP A 6 -23.75 58.37 -25.36
CA ASP A 6 -24.15 57.33 -24.44
C ASP A 6 -23.40 56.04 -24.78
N SER A 7 -22.78 55.40 -23.80
CA SER A 7 -22.29 54.02 -23.93
C SER A 7 -23.19 53.08 -23.15
N GLU A 8 -23.86 52.23 -23.93
CA GLU A 8 -24.76 51.15 -23.54
C GLU A 8 -24.16 50.20 -22.48
N ILE A 9 -24.96 49.96 -21.44
CA ILE A 9 -24.78 48.85 -20.51
C ILE A 9 -25.32 47.59 -21.20
N VAL A 10 -24.42 46.72 -21.65
CA VAL A 10 -24.78 45.40 -22.18
C VAL A 10 -25.23 44.47 -21.05
N PRO A 11 -26.42 43.85 -21.12
CA PRO A 11 -26.87 42.90 -20.10
C PRO A 11 -26.08 41.59 -20.17
N VAL A 12 -25.60 41.14 -19.01
CA VAL A 12 -24.95 39.84 -18.82
C VAL A 12 -25.97 38.73 -19.07
N PRO A 13 -25.74 37.80 -20.02
CA PRO A 13 -26.63 36.66 -20.18
C PRO A 13 -26.43 35.69 -19.00
N THR A 14 -27.49 35.50 -18.22
CA THR A 14 -27.61 34.39 -17.27
C THR A 14 -27.64 33.07 -18.02
N GLY A 15 -26.45 32.51 -18.21
CA GLY A 15 -26.22 31.19 -18.78
C GLY A 15 -26.52 30.09 -17.77
N ILE A 16 -27.50 29.28 -18.14
CA ILE A 16 -27.92 28.00 -17.58
C ILE A 16 -26.73 27.16 -17.06
N MET A 17 -26.80 26.73 -15.79
CA MET A 17 -25.87 25.74 -15.23
C MET A 17 -25.96 24.41 -15.99
N PRO A 18 -24.86 23.88 -16.55
CA PRO A 18 -24.81 22.48 -16.96
C PRO A 18 -24.62 21.58 -15.73
N SER A 19 -25.42 20.51 -15.68
CA SER A 19 -25.30 19.37 -14.77
C SER A 19 -23.87 18.79 -14.73
N PRO A 20 -23.35 18.33 -13.58
CA PRO A 20 -21.98 17.85 -13.45
C PRO A 20 -21.85 16.42 -13.99
N THR A 21 -21.83 16.28 -15.31
CA THR A 21 -21.37 15.06 -16.00
C THR A 21 -20.58 15.49 -17.22
N GLY A 22 -19.27 15.62 -17.05
CA GLY A 22 -18.37 15.96 -18.15
C GLY A 22 -16.92 16.00 -17.70
N ILE A 23 -16.22 14.88 -17.87
CA ILE A 23 -14.76 14.81 -17.74
C ILE A 23 -14.16 15.73 -18.82
N VAL A 24 -13.56 16.85 -18.41
CA VAL A 24 -12.83 17.75 -19.31
C VAL A 24 -11.46 17.14 -19.57
N ARG A 25 -11.24 16.69 -20.81
CA ARG A 25 -9.97 16.15 -21.31
C ARG A 25 -8.98 17.29 -21.57
N ALA A 26 -7.71 17.06 -21.25
CA ALA A 26 -6.63 17.89 -21.79
C ALA A 26 -6.57 17.72 -23.32
N ARG A 27 -6.47 18.83 -24.05
CA ARG A 27 -6.40 18.88 -25.51
C ARG A 27 -5.03 18.33 -25.96
N THR A 28 -4.97 17.10 -26.46
CA THR A 28 -3.74 16.51 -27.03
C THR A 28 -3.51 17.06 -28.44
N GLY A 29 -2.86 18.21 -28.53
CA GLY A 29 -2.25 18.68 -29.78
C GLY A 29 -0.81 18.18 -29.84
N ILE A 30 -0.58 16.99 -30.41
CA ILE A 30 0.77 16.52 -30.74
C ILE A 30 1.10 17.10 -32.12
N ALA A 31 1.74 18.26 -32.14
CA ALA A 31 2.51 18.70 -33.31
C ALA A 31 3.93 18.14 -33.17
N THR A 32 4.32 17.26 -34.09
CA THR A 32 5.69 16.77 -34.24
C THR A 32 6.59 17.91 -34.71
N THR A 33 7.38 18.48 -33.81
CA THR A 33 8.50 19.37 -34.14
C THR A 33 9.83 18.69 -33.87
N ASN A 34 10.69 18.73 -34.89
CA ASN A 34 11.98 18.06 -34.94
C ASN A 34 12.95 18.51 -33.86
N SER A 35 13.70 17.52 -33.36
CA SER A 35 14.69 17.54 -32.29
C SER A 35 15.80 18.58 -32.50
N THR A 36 15.87 19.54 -31.59
CA THR A 36 17.13 20.12 -31.08
C THR A 36 17.06 20.11 -29.56
N LEU A 37 17.98 19.38 -28.92
CA LEU A 37 18.32 19.35 -27.49
C LEU A 37 17.19 19.73 -26.52
N ALA A 38 16.58 18.71 -25.89
CA ALA A 38 15.54 18.82 -24.88
C ALA A 38 15.93 19.78 -23.74
N ARG A 39 15.66 21.07 -23.93
CA ARG A 39 15.50 22.01 -22.82
C ARG A 39 14.22 21.62 -22.13
N THR A 40 14.35 21.00 -20.96
CA THR A 40 13.24 20.84 -20.01
C THR A 40 12.74 22.24 -19.69
N THR A 41 11.65 22.64 -20.33
CA THR A 41 11.05 23.96 -20.14
C THR A 41 10.34 23.88 -18.80
N ILE A 42 10.91 24.56 -17.79
CA ILE A 42 10.27 24.70 -16.50
C ILE A 42 8.92 25.39 -16.75
N PRO A 43 7.79 24.79 -16.33
CA PRO A 43 6.48 25.41 -16.50
C PRO A 43 6.45 26.79 -15.85
N THR A 44 5.82 27.75 -16.50
CA THR A 44 5.58 29.07 -15.90
C THR A 44 4.67 28.94 -14.68
N GLU A 45 4.75 29.91 -13.75
CA GLU A 45 3.91 29.92 -12.55
C GLU A 45 2.41 29.87 -12.89
N SER A 46 2.00 30.54 -13.98
CA SER A 46 0.62 30.48 -14.50
C SER A 46 0.21 29.07 -14.96
N ALA A 47 1.12 28.29 -15.53
CA ALA A 47 0.87 26.90 -15.93
C ALA A 47 0.76 25.97 -14.71
N LEU A 48 1.48 26.29 -13.62
CA LEU A 48 1.35 25.59 -12.34
C LEU A 48 0.05 25.95 -11.61
N GLN A 49 -0.43 27.19 -11.73
CA GLN A 49 -1.74 27.60 -11.22
C GLN A 49 -2.90 26.93 -11.99
N GLY A 50 -2.68 26.61 -13.27
CA GLY A 50 -3.57 25.81 -14.11
C GLY A 50 -3.52 24.30 -13.85
N VAL A 51 -2.60 23.81 -13.00
CA VAL A 51 -2.75 22.48 -12.39
C VAL A 51 -4.01 22.59 -11.56
N THR A 52 -5.12 22.12 -12.09
CA THR A 52 -6.32 22.01 -11.28
C THR A 52 -6.01 21.04 -10.15
N TYR A 53 -5.73 21.61 -8.98
CA TYR A 53 -5.88 20.96 -7.67
C TYR A 53 -7.38 20.70 -7.48
N TRP A 54 -7.99 19.93 -8.37
CA TRP A 54 -9.23 19.29 -8.05
C TRP A 54 -8.93 18.49 -6.80
N LYS A 55 -9.69 18.72 -5.73
CA LYS A 55 -9.69 17.90 -4.51
C LYS A 55 -10.24 16.50 -4.85
N LEU A 56 -9.66 15.83 -5.85
CA LEU A 56 -9.81 14.41 -6.03
C LEU A 56 -9.18 13.77 -4.80
N ASP A 57 -9.97 13.05 -4.04
CA ASP A 57 -9.46 12.19 -2.98
C ASP A 57 -9.15 10.80 -3.56
N LEU A 58 -8.55 9.95 -2.73
CA LEU A 58 -8.25 8.57 -3.11
C LEU A 58 -9.52 7.82 -3.53
N ASP A 59 -10.64 8.09 -2.86
CA ASP A 59 -11.90 7.38 -3.06
C ASP A 59 -12.44 7.69 -4.45
N THR A 60 -12.45 8.96 -4.87
CA THR A 60 -12.87 9.39 -6.22
C THR A 60 -11.99 8.77 -7.32
N ILE A 61 -10.68 8.67 -7.09
CA ILE A 61 -9.77 8.03 -8.06
C ILE A 61 -10.09 6.53 -8.19
N LEU A 62 -10.31 5.85 -7.06
CA LEU A 62 -10.66 4.42 -7.06
C LEU A 62 -12.05 4.17 -7.67
N ASP A 63 -13.01 5.08 -7.46
CA ASP A 63 -14.36 4.99 -8.04
C ASP A 63 -14.33 5.10 -9.56
N GLY A 64 -13.42 5.89 -10.13
CA GLY A 64 -13.19 5.94 -11.57
C GLY A 64 -12.55 4.68 -12.17
N LEU A 65 -12.01 3.78 -11.34
CA LEU A 65 -11.28 2.57 -11.77
C LEU A 65 -12.01 1.27 -11.42
N ILE A 66 -12.90 1.30 -10.43
CA ILE A 66 -13.59 0.13 -9.90
C ILE A 66 -15.06 0.21 -10.33
N PRO A 67 -15.55 -0.76 -11.14
CA PRO A 67 -16.94 -0.77 -11.59
C PRO A 67 -17.90 -0.86 -10.40
N ASP A 68 -19.03 -0.16 -10.51
CA ASP A 68 -20.14 -0.22 -9.56
C ASP A 68 -21.44 -0.47 -10.33
N PRO A 69 -22.11 -1.64 -10.15
CA PRO A 69 -21.71 -2.76 -9.29
C PRO A 69 -20.48 -3.52 -9.83
N LEU A 70 -19.84 -4.29 -8.95
CA LEU A 70 -18.82 -5.26 -9.38
C LEU A 70 -19.44 -6.31 -10.31
N PRO A 71 -18.68 -6.85 -11.28
CA PRO A 71 -19.18 -7.90 -12.17
C PRO A 71 -19.63 -9.13 -11.38
N ASP A 72 -20.82 -9.63 -11.71
CA ASP A 72 -21.35 -10.88 -11.17
C ASP A 72 -20.98 -12.06 -12.07
N SER A 73 -20.73 -13.22 -11.46
CA SER A 73 -20.45 -14.46 -12.18
C SER A 73 -21.76 -15.17 -12.53
N SER A 74 -21.95 -15.54 -13.79
CA SER A 74 -23.13 -16.26 -14.27
C SER A 74 -22.93 -17.79 -14.31
N GLY A 75 -21.88 -18.33 -13.70
CA GLY A 75 -21.66 -19.77 -13.62
C GLY A 75 -20.22 -20.18 -13.33
N LYS A 76 -19.51 -20.67 -14.36
CA LYS A 76 -18.12 -21.15 -14.30
C LYS A 76 -17.09 -20.10 -14.71
N ASP A 77 -17.53 -18.88 -14.98
CA ASP A 77 -16.70 -17.76 -15.39
C ASP A 77 -15.92 -17.14 -14.21
N ASN A 78 -14.83 -16.45 -14.55
CA ASN A 78 -14.01 -15.71 -13.59
C ASN A 78 -14.34 -14.22 -13.68
N ALA A 79 -15.38 -13.79 -12.96
CA ALA A 79 -15.84 -12.41 -12.90
C ALA A 79 -15.07 -11.55 -11.88
N ILE A 80 -13.87 -11.98 -11.46
CA ILE A 80 -13.01 -11.15 -10.59
C ILE A 80 -12.50 -9.96 -11.39
N HIS A 81 -12.84 -8.74 -10.96
CA HIS A 81 -12.24 -7.51 -11.45
C HIS A 81 -10.82 -7.35 -10.89
N HIS A 82 -9.86 -7.08 -11.76
CA HIS A 82 -8.45 -6.94 -11.40
C HIS A 82 -8.02 -5.48 -11.58
N LEU A 83 -7.40 -4.92 -10.54
CA LEU A 83 -6.79 -3.60 -10.56
C LEU A 83 -5.31 -3.69 -10.18
N ASN A 84 -4.42 -3.30 -11.08
CA ASN A 84 -2.99 -3.28 -10.83
C ASN A 84 -2.50 -1.85 -10.49
N ILE A 85 -2.03 -1.65 -9.26
CA ILE A 85 -1.55 -0.37 -8.76
C ILE A 85 -0.05 -0.43 -8.49
N ILE A 86 0.69 0.52 -9.05
CA ILE A 86 2.10 0.73 -8.70
C ILE A 86 2.21 1.92 -7.77
N ILE A 87 2.96 1.77 -6.69
CA ILE A 87 3.38 2.89 -5.84
C ILE A 87 4.89 3.10 -5.98
N PHE A 88 5.27 4.20 -6.62
CA PHE A 88 6.67 4.59 -6.75
C PHE A 88 7.07 5.61 -5.69
N GLY A 89 8.29 5.46 -5.15
CA GLY A 89 8.94 6.49 -4.36
C GLY A 89 10.16 6.00 -3.61
N LYS A 90 11.02 6.94 -3.20
CA LYS A 90 12.20 6.67 -2.36
C LYS A 90 11.83 5.97 -1.05
N PRO A 91 12.80 5.38 -0.31
CA PRO A 91 12.56 4.92 1.05
C PRO A 91 11.94 6.04 1.91
N ASN A 92 11.10 5.67 2.87
CA ASN A 92 10.48 6.59 3.83
C ASN A 92 9.51 7.65 3.27
N THR A 93 9.01 7.51 2.04
CA THR A 93 8.03 8.43 1.43
C THR A 93 6.56 8.03 1.65
N GLY A 94 6.28 7.14 2.62
CA GLY A 94 4.89 6.77 2.96
C GLY A 94 4.20 5.78 2.01
N LYS A 95 4.92 4.99 1.20
CA LYS A 95 4.32 3.99 0.29
C LYS A 95 3.44 2.96 1.02
N THR A 96 3.94 2.41 2.12
CA THR A 96 3.17 1.49 2.98
C THR A 96 1.89 2.15 3.48
N THR A 97 1.97 3.40 3.92
CA THR A 97 0.84 4.18 4.41
C THR A 97 -0.20 4.44 3.33
N LEU A 98 0.24 4.66 2.09
CA LEU A 98 -0.65 4.76 0.93
C LEU A 98 -1.36 3.43 0.64
N ALA A 99 -0.64 2.30 0.68
CA ALA A 99 -1.25 0.98 0.53
C ALA A 99 -2.28 0.68 1.64
N GLU A 100 -2.00 1.07 2.88
CA GLU A 100 -2.96 1.01 4.00
C GLU A 100 -4.20 1.87 3.72
N SER A 101 -4.01 3.06 3.16
CA SER A 101 -5.12 3.98 2.81
C SER A 101 -6.01 3.41 1.69
N ILE A 102 -5.43 2.71 0.71
CA ILE A 102 -6.19 1.97 -0.33
C ILE A 102 -7.04 0.87 0.31
N ALA A 103 -6.45 0.08 1.21
CA ALA A 103 -7.21 -0.97 1.91
C ALA A 103 -8.34 -0.38 2.78
N GLU A 104 -8.12 0.79 3.39
CA GLU A 104 -9.13 1.49 4.17
C GLU A 104 -10.26 2.05 3.29
N ALA A 105 -9.93 2.64 2.13
CA ALA A 105 -10.92 3.10 1.15
C ALA A 105 -11.85 1.95 0.71
N LEU A 106 -11.27 0.79 0.38
CA LEU A 106 -12.05 -0.40 0.06
C LEU A 106 -12.87 -0.91 1.24
N ALA A 107 -12.34 -0.82 2.46
CA ALA A 107 -13.07 -1.21 3.67
C ALA A 107 -14.24 -0.26 3.97
N ARG A 108 -14.13 1.04 3.67
CA ARG A 108 -15.25 1.99 3.71
C ARG A 108 -16.31 1.61 2.68
N ARG A 109 -15.90 1.29 1.44
CA ARG A 109 -16.80 0.98 0.33
C ARG A 109 -17.54 -0.36 0.49
N TYR A 110 -16.83 -1.43 0.85
CA TYR A 110 -17.38 -2.79 0.87
C TYR A 110 -17.66 -3.33 2.29
N GLY A 111 -17.24 -2.60 3.32
CA GLY A 111 -17.28 -3.02 4.72
C GLY A 111 -16.04 -3.84 5.11
N GLN A 112 -15.47 -3.53 6.28
CA GLN A 112 -14.23 -4.13 6.79
C GLN A 112 -14.22 -5.67 6.82
N ARG A 113 -15.39 -6.30 7.05
CA ARG A 113 -15.50 -7.77 7.08
C ARG A 113 -15.31 -8.40 5.69
N ASN A 114 -15.66 -7.67 4.63
CA ASN A 114 -15.65 -8.12 3.24
C ASN A 114 -14.34 -7.78 2.52
N VAL A 115 -13.42 -7.06 3.18
CA VAL A 115 -12.10 -6.76 2.65
C VAL A 115 -11.05 -7.61 3.37
N LYS A 116 -10.09 -8.11 2.61
CA LYS A 116 -8.91 -8.82 3.13
C LYS A 116 -7.68 -8.26 2.49
N ALA A 117 -6.67 -7.92 3.28
CA ALA A 117 -5.43 -7.39 2.75
C ALA A 117 -4.22 -8.13 3.32
N LEU A 118 -3.32 -8.57 2.45
CA LEU A 118 -2.03 -9.13 2.80
C LEU A 118 -0.92 -8.18 2.38
N ARG A 119 0.13 -8.12 3.19
CA ARG A 119 1.38 -7.42 2.85
C ARG A 119 2.55 -8.35 3.05
N ALA A 120 3.47 -8.38 2.09
CA ALA A 120 4.79 -8.97 2.31
C ALA A 120 5.86 -7.93 2.01
N THR A 121 6.90 -7.90 2.83
CA THR A 121 8.04 -6.99 2.63
C THR A 121 9.17 -7.81 2.04
N ARG A 122 9.57 -7.49 0.80
CA ARG A 122 10.69 -8.16 0.10
C ARG A 122 10.55 -9.69 -0.01
N ASP A 123 9.33 -10.22 0.05
CA ASP A 123 9.03 -11.64 0.02
C ASP A 123 7.73 -11.90 -0.76
N LEU A 124 7.84 -11.82 -2.09
CA LEU A 124 6.71 -12.08 -2.99
C LEU A 124 6.07 -13.47 -2.77
N PRO A 125 6.84 -14.58 -2.61
CA PRO A 125 6.28 -15.89 -2.28
C PRO A 125 5.37 -15.91 -1.06
N ALA A 126 5.73 -15.17 0.01
CA ALA A 126 4.94 -15.15 1.23
C ALA A 126 3.52 -14.60 1.01
N LEU A 127 3.27 -13.71 0.04
CA LEU A 127 1.90 -13.30 -0.28
C LEU A 127 1.07 -14.52 -0.68
N PHE A 128 1.51 -15.23 -1.72
CA PHE A 128 0.78 -16.35 -2.31
C PHE A 128 0.64 -17.54 -1.37
N GLN A 129 1.68 -17.88 -0.62
CA GLN A 129 1.65 -18.95 0.38
C GLN A 129 0.68 -18.67 1.54
N ASN A 130 0.26 -17.41 1.70
CA ASN A 130 -0.66 -17.00 2.76
C ASN A 130 -2.04 -16.59 2.21
N ILE A 131 -2.29 -16.65 0.90
CA ILE A 131 -3.60 -16.32 0.31
C ILE A 131 -4.70 -17.21 0.90
N ASP A 132 -4.43 -18.51 1.13
CA ASP A 132 -5.43 -19.44 1.69
C ASP A 132 -5.93 -18.99 3.08
N LYS A 133 -5.09 -18.28 3.83
CA LYS A 133 -5.45 -17.73 5.15
C LYS A 133 -6.49 -16.62 5.07
N LEU A 134 -6.76 -16.08 3.87
CA LEU A 134 -7.84 -15.11 3.64
C LEU A 134 -9.21 -15.76 3.60
N PHE A 135 -9.28 -17.04 3.20
CA PHE A 135 -10.53 -17.77 2.97
C PHE A 135 -10.94 -18.66 4.14
N GLY A 136 -9.98 -19.21 4.89
CA GLY A 136 -10.20 -20.31 5.84
C GLY A 136 -11.13 -20.08 7.05
N ARG A 137 -11.70 -18.88 7.27
CA ARG A 137 -12.68 -18.62 8.34
C ARG A 137 -14.06 -18.18 7.87
N PHE A 138 -14.25 -17.96 6.57
CA PHE A 138 -15.47 -17.34 6.08
C PHE A 138 -16.31 -18.35 5.30
N ARG A 139 -17.62 -18.38 5.59
CA ARG A 139 -18.59 -19.14 4.79
C ARG A 139 -18.73 -18.60 3.36
N LYS A 140 -18.31 -17.35 3.12
CA LYS A 140 -18.36 -16.68 1.81
C LYS A 140 -17.01 -16.00 1.53
N PRO A 141 -16.50 -16.03 0.28
CA PRO A 141 -15.28 -15.32 -0.07
C PRO A 141 -15.43 -13.81 0.18
N PRO A 142 -14.33 -13.09 0.45
CA PRO A 142 -14.37 -11.63 0.58
C PRO A 142 -14.80 -10.97 -0.73
N LYS A 143 -15.43 -9.79 -0.64
CA LYS A 143 -15.77 -8.99 -1.83
C LYS A 143 -14.53 -8.35 -2.45
N ALA A 144 -13.54 -7.97 -1.64
CA ALA A 144 -12.30 -7.38 -2.12
C ALA A 144 -11.07 -7.99 -1.43
N VAL A 145 -10.03 -8.25 -2.22
CA VAL A 145 -8.72 -8.72 -1.76
C VAL A 145 -7.66 -7.69 -2.18
N VAL A 146 -6.79 -7.30 -1.25
CA VAL A 146 -5.64 -6.44 -1.52
C VAL A 146 -4.36 -7.22 -1.29
N LEU A 147 -3.47 -7.28 -2.28
CA LEU A 147 -2.16 -7.91 -2.15
C LEU A 147 -1.08 -6.84 -2.31
N PHE A 148 -0.38 -6.54 -1.23
CA PHE A 148 0.66 -5.51 -1.23
C PHE A 148 2.06 -6.12 -1.15
N ALA A 149 2.79 -6.04 -2.27
CA ALA A 149 4.21 -6.37 -2.35
C ALA A 149 5.05 -5.13 -2.03
N ASP A 150 5.49 -5.01 -0.78
CA ASP A 150 6.33 -3.90 -0.33
C ASP A 150 7.78 -4.15 -0.74
N ASP A 151 8.36 -3.21 -1.50
CA ASP A 151 9.70 -3.31 -2.08
C ASP A 151 9.84 -4.50 -3.06
N MET A 152 8.98 -4.50 -4.09
CA MET A 152 8.97 -5.51 -5.16
C MET A 152 10.32 -5.59 -5.88
N THR A 153 11.01 -4.45 -6.05
CA THR A 153 12.36 -4.41 -6.63
C THR A 153 13.35 -5.33 -5.91
N LYS A 154 13.36 -5.32 -4.57
CA LYS A 154 14.22 -6.23 -3.81
C LYS A 154 13.63 -7.63 -3.69
N ALA A 155 12.31 -7.77 -3.66
CA ALA A 155 11.65 -9.07 -3.63
C ALA A 155 12.06 -9.91 -4.85
N LEU A 156 12.01 -9.35 -6.06
CA LEU A 156 12.40 -10.04 -7.28
C LEU A 156 13.89 -10.38 -7.31
N LYS A 157 14.76 -9.48 -6.83
CA LYS A 157 16.21 -9.74 -6.74
C LYS A 157 16.57 -10.89 -5.78
N LYS A 158 15.76 -11.13 -4.74
CA LYS A 158 15.96 -12.25 -3.80
C LYS A 158 15.57 -13.60 -4.39
N LEU A 159 14.78 -13.62 -5.46
CA LEU A 159 14.35 -14.86 -6.12
C LEU A 159 15.46 -15.36 -7.05
N SER A 160 16.34 -16.21 -6.52
CA SER A 160 17.39 -16.88 -7.30
C SER A 160 17.12 -18.37 -7.47
N GLY A 161 17.60 -18.95 -8.58
CA GLY A 161 17.46 -20.38 -8.87
C GLY A 161 16.19 -20.74 -9.64
N SER A 162 15.90 -22.03 -9.71
CA SER A 162 14.79 -22.60 -10.47
C SER A 162 13.83 -23.40 -9.58
N VAL A 163 12.61 -23.57 -10.07
CA VAL A 163 11.56 -24.41 -9.48
C VAL A 163 11.09 -25.38 -10.57
N ALA A 164 10.90 -26.65 -10.20
CA ALA A 164 10.25 -27.63 -11.06
C ALA A 164 8.75 -27.34 -11.09
N VAL A 165 8.21 -27.12 -12.29
CA VAL A 165 6.80 -26.88 -12.56
C VAL A 165 6.33 -28.00 -13.47
N LYS A 166 5.16 -28.56 -13.21
CA LYS A 166 4.56 -29.55 -14.11
C LYS A 166 3.82 -28.83 -15.23
N ASP A 167 4.11 -29.18 -16.47
CA ASP A 167 3.37 -28.71 -17.63
C ASP A 167 1.97 -29.35 -17.70
N ALA A 168 1.17 -28.96 -18.70
CA ALA A 168 -0.16 -29.53 -18.91
C ALA A 168 -0.15 -31.05 -19.20
N ASN A 169 0.97 -31.59 -19.66
CA ASN A 169 1.17 -33.02 -19.95
C ASN A 169 1.72 -33.79 -18.74
N GLY A 170 2.01 -33.10 -17.63
CA GLY A 170 2.57 -33.68 -16.41
C GLY A 170 4.10 -33.82 -16.43
N HIS A 171 4.80 -33.33 -17.45
CA HIS A 171 6.26 -33.29 -17.51
C HIS A 171 6.81 -32.19 -16.62
N GLU A 172 7.95 -32.45 -15.98
CA GLU A 172 8.61 -31.45 -15.14
C GLU A 172 9.50 -30.53 -15.97
N GLU A 173 9.13 -29.25 -16.02
CA GLU A 173 9.92 -28.18 -16.60
C GLU A 173 10.59 -27.35 -15.49
N LYS A 174 11.84 -26.95 -15.71
CA LYS A 174 12.54 -26.05 -14.78
C LYS A 174 12.31 -24.60 -15.16
N MET A 175 11.53 -23.89 -14.36
CA MET A 175 11.27 -22.46 -14.53
C MET A 175 12.15 -21.64 -13.57
N ARG A 176 12.60 -20.44 -13.97
CA ARG A 176 13.28 -19.53 -13.02
C ARG A 176 12.28 -19.11 -11.94
N ARG A 177 12.75 -18.98 -10.68
CA ARG A 177 11.88 -18.59 -9.57
C ARG A 177 11.21 -17.23 -9.79
N VAL A 178 11.93 -16.27 -10.37
CA VAL A 178 11.37 -14.95 -10.69
C VAL A 178 10.15 -15.10 -11.60
N ASP A 179 10.31 -15.79 -12.72
CA ASP A 179 9.26 -15.97 -13.71
C ASP A 179 8.07 -16.72 -13.10
N TYR A 180 8.30 -17.76 -12.31
CA TYR A 180 7.24 -18.51 -11.63
C TYR A 180 6.37 -17.63 -10.72
N TRP A 181 6.98 -16.74 -9.94
CA TRP A 181 6.22 -15.88 -9.03
C TRP A 181 5.61 -14.66 -9.72
N LEU A 182 6.22 -14.18 -10.81
CA LEU A 182 5.61 -13.15 -11.67
C LEU A 182 4.41 -13.70 -12.44
N ASP A 183 4.49 -14.92 -12.96
CA ASP A 183 3.36 -15.60 -13.61
C ASP A 183 2.16 -15.70 -12.66
N LYS A 184 2.39 -16.10 -11.41
CA LYS A 184 1.35 -16.08 -10.37
C LYS A 184 0.81 -14.70 -10.02
N TRP A 185 1.67 -13.68 -10.09
CA TRP A 185 1.25 -12.28 -9.89
C TRP A 185 0.31 -11.85 -11.02
N TYR A 186 0.66 -12.12 -12.27
CA TYR A 186 -0.21 -11.78 -13.41
C TYR A 186 -1.47 -12.66 -13.50
N ASP A 187 -1.39 -13.94 -13.13
CA ASP A 187 -2.55 -14.86 -13.02
C ASP A 187 -3.23 -14.81 -11.64
N ILE A 188 -3.22 -13.66 -10.96
CA ILE A 188 -3.84 -13.57 -9.63
C ILE A 188 -5.34 -13.91 -9.65
N ARG A 189 -6.02 -13.59 -10.75
CA ARG A 189 -7.43 -13.95 -10.95
C ARG A 189 -7.61 -15.47 -10.97
N GLY A 190 -6.76 -16.20 -11.68
CA GLY A 190 -6.77 -17.66 -11.69
C GLY A 190 -6.43 -18.26 -10.33
N GLU A 191 -5.45 -17.69 -9.64
CA GLU A 191 -5.07 -18.13 -8.28
C GLU A 191 -6.20 -17.94 -7.26
N LEU A 192 -6.95 -16.84 -7.31
CA LEU A 192 -8.12 -16.63 -6.45
C LEU A 192 -9.31 -17.50 -6.86
N PHE A 193 -9.50 -17.72 -8.17
CA PHE A 193 -10.54 -18.59 -8.70
C PHE A 193 -10.38 -20.05 -8.24
N LYS A 194 -9.15 -20.59 -8.28
CA LYS A 194 -8.80 -21.92 -7.73
C LYS A 194 -9.19 -22.07 -6.26
N ARG A 195 -9.31 -20.96 -5.52
CA ARG A 195 -9.63 -20.89 -4.09
C ARG A 195 -11.10 -20.56 -3.81
N GLY A 196 -11.94 -20.55 -4.84
CA GLY A 196 -13.38 -20.39 -4.73
C GLY A 196 -13.88 -18.94 -4.81
N MET A 197 -13.01 -17.96 -5.05
CA MET A 197 -13.46 -16.60 -5.37
C MET A 197 -13.80 -16.52 -6.87
N ARG A 198 -15.08 -16.47 -7.21
CA ARG A 198 -15.53 -16.38 -8.62
C ARG A 198 -15.83 -14.96 -9.09
N GLN A 199 -16.14 -14.08 -8.15
CA GLN A 199 -16.47 -12.68 -8.39
C GLN A 199 -15.91 -11.82 -7.27
N GLY A 200 -15.82 -10.52 -7.53
CA GLY A 200 -15.32 -9.53 -6.58
C GLY A 200 -14.17 -8.72 -7.16
N LEU A 201 -13.39 -8.11 -6.28
CA LEU A 201 -12.29 -7.24 -6.62
C LEU A 201 -10.96 -7.81 -6.11
N VAL A 202 -9.94 -7.83 -6.94
CA VAL A 202 -8.55 -7.98 -6.51
C VAL A 202 -7.77 -6.72 -6.86
N VAL A 203 -7.15 -6.11 -5.85
CA VAL A 203 -6.26 -4.97 -6.00
C VAL A 203 -4.84 -5.43 -5.69
N MET A 204 -4.01 -5.49 -6.71
CA MET A 204 -2.58 -5.75 -6.56
C MET A 204 -1.84 -4.44 -6.40
N VAL A 205 -0.99 -4.34 -5.38
CA VAL A 205 -0.21 -3.13 -5.10
C VAL A 205 1.26 -3.50 -5.08
N ALA A 206 2.04 -2.98 -6.01
CA ALA A 206 3.49 -3.14 -6.05
C ALA A 206 4.19 -1.83 -5.64
N ALA A 207 4.94 -1.84 -4.53
CA ALA A 207 5.79 -0.71 -4.17
C ALA A 207 7.18 -0.83 -4.79
N LEU A 208 7.59 0.20 -5.53
CA LEU A 208 8.89 0.29 -6.19
C LEU A 208 9.72 1.44 -5.61
N HIS A 209 11.01 1.18 -5.39
CA HIS A 209 11.99 2.21 -5.04
C HIS A 209 12.66 2.84 -6.25
N ARG A 210 12.82 2.07 -7.34
CA ARG A 210 13.41 2.47 -8.60
C ARG A 210 12.58 1.90 -9.73
N PHE A 211 12.29 2.68 -10.76
CA PHE A 211 11.59 2.17 -11.94
C PHE A 211 12.49 1.20 -12.70
N TYR A 212 13.78 1.50 -12.88
CA TYR A 212 14.69 0.59 -13.60
C TYR A 212 14.83 -0.79 -12.92
N GLY A 213 14.64 -0.86 -11.60
CA GLY A 213 14.77 -2.12 -10.86
C GLY A 213 13.53 -3.02 -10.90
N GLY A 214 12.42 -2.55 -11.45
CA GLY A 214 11.21 -3.35 -11.65
C GLY A 214 11.21 -4.05 -12.99
N ASP A 215 10.51 -5.17 -13.06
CA ASP A 215 10.19 -5.84 -14.32
C ASP A 215 9.51 -4.86 -15.32
N ILE A 216 9.73 -5.05 -16.62
CA ILE A 216 9.18 -4.15 -17.64
C ILE A 216 7.66 -4.27 -17.67
N ASP A 217 7.14 -5.49 -17.60
CA ASP A 217 5.72 -5.76 -17.73
C ASP A 217 4.95 -5.21 -16.53
N LEU A 218 5.56 -5.28 -15.33
CA LEU A 218 5.00 -4.67 -14.12
C LEU A 218 4.75 -3.18 -14.30
N ARG A 219 5.58 -2.49 -15.09
CA ARG A 219 5.51 -1.03 -15.31
C ARG A 219 4.63 -0.62 -16.49
N ALA A 220 4.47 -1.51 -17.46
CA ALA A 220 3.72 -1.22 -18.67
C ALA A 220 2.20 -1.33 -18.46
N ASP A 221 1.77 -2.24 -17.58
CA ASP A 221 0.36 -2.62 -17.41
C ASP A 221 -0.22 -2.19 -16.05
N ALA A 222 0.11 -0.98 -15.60
CA ALA A 222 -0.51 -0.40 -14.41
C ALA A 222 -1.82 0.31 -14.78
N ASP A 223 -2.90 0.00 -14.07
CA ASP A 223 -4.14 0.76 -14.18
C ASP A 223 -4.04 2.10 -13.44
N LEU A 224 -3.25 2.12 -12.37
CA LEU A 224 -2.97 3.31 -11.57
C LEU A 224 -1.51 3.33 -11.12
N LEU A 225 -0.80 4.39 -11.50
CA LEU A 225 0.51 4.72 -10.97
C LEU A 225 0.38 5.82 -9.93
N LEU A 226 0.88 5.58 -8.73
CA LEU A 226 0.96 6.54 -7.63
C LEU A 226 2.42 6.90 -7.36
N VAL A 227 2.73 8.19 -7.33
CA VAL A 227 4.09 8.72 -7.21
C VAL A 227 4.21 9.52 -5.91
N ARG A 228 5.06 9.05 -5.00
CA ARG A 228 5.38 9.68 -3.70
C ARG A 228 6.71 10.44 -3.68
N SER A 229 7.51 10.35 -4.74
CA SER A 229 8.76 11.11 -4.93
C SER A 229 9.05 11.19 -6.41
N THR A 230 9.58 12.32 -6.85
CA THR A 230 9.93 12.55 -8.26
C THR A 230 11.30 11.99 -8.62
N GLY A 231 11.98 11.31 -7.69
CA GLY A 231 13.34 10.84 -7.90
C GLY A 231 14.40 11.92 -7.65
N THR A 232 15.63 11.67 -8.10
CA THR A 232 16.69 12.68 -8.07
C THR A 232 16.75 13.34 -9.45
N PRO A 233 16.70 14.69 -9.55
CA PRO A 233 16.76 15.37 -10.84
C PRO A 233 17.96 14.91 -11.69
N GLY A 234 17.76 14.79 -13.00
CA GLY A 234 18.78 14.30 -13.93
C GLY A 234 18.97 12.79 -13.96
N THR A 235 18.33 12.02 -13.06
CA THR A 235 18.38 10.55 -13.11
C THR A 235 17.31 9.96 -14.04
N PHE A 236 17.54 8.74 -14.52
CA PHE A 236 16.59 7.99 -15.34
C PHE A 236 15.20 7.88 -14.70
N ASP A 237 15.15 7.58 -13.40
CA ASP A 237 13.87 7.44 -12.68
C ASP A 237 13.08 8.77 -12.71
N ALA A 238 13.76 9.91 -12.53
CA ALA A 238 13.13 11.22 -12.60
C ALA A 238 12.59 11.55 -13.99
N GLN A 239 13.39 11.31 -15.04
CA GLN A 239 12.96 11.51 -16.43
C GLN A 239 11.77 10.61 -16.80
N LYS A 240 11.78 9.35 -16.34
CA LYS A 240 10.67 8.42 -16.58
C LYS A 240 9.40 8.88 -15.86
N VAL A 241 9.52 9.30 -14.60
CA VAL A 241 8.40 9.86 -13.82
C VAL A 241 7.84 11.12 -14.46
N GLU A 242 8.70 12.04 -14.89
CA GLU A 242 8.30 13.26 -15.60
C GLU A 242 7.54 12.93 -16.89
N LYS A 243 8.04 11.96 -17.68
CA LYS A 243 7.35 11.51 -18.89
C LYS A 243 5.98 10.88 -18.62
N MET A 244 5.82 10.17 -17.51
CA MET A 244 4.55 9.52 -17.15
C MET A 244 3.53 10.50 -16.57
N LEU A 245 3.96 11.41 -15.70
CA LEU A 245 3.08 12.40 -15.05
C LEU A 245 2.74 13.57 -15.98
N GLY A 246 3.64 13.89 -16.90
CA GLY A 246 3.69 15.18 -17.58
C GLY A 246 4.41 16.24 -16.73
N PRO A 247 4.99 17.27 -17.37
CA PRO A 247 5.83 18.25 -16.68
C PRO A 247 5.06 18.99 -15.59
N VAL A 248 3.82 19.39 -15.86
CA VAL A 248 2.98 20.17 -14.95
C VAL A 248 2.75 19.45 -13.61
N VAL A 249 2.31 18.19 -13.65
CA VAL A 249 2.09 17.36 -12.44
C VAL A 249 3.42 17.00 -11.77
N TYR A 250 4.46 16.73 -12.55
CA TYR A 250 5.79 16.44 -12.05
C TYR A 250 6.36 17.58 -11.19
N TYR A 251 6.32 18.83 -11.69
CA TYR A 251 6.85 19.98 -10.95
C TYR A 251 5.97 20.36 -9.75
N ALA A 252 4.64 20.19 -9.84
CA ALA A 252 3.77 20.34 -8.66
C ALA A 252 4.12 19.33 -7.55
N MET A 253 4.32 18.06 -7.91
CA MET A 253 4.76 17.04 -6.95
C MET A 253 6.16 17.32 -6.40
N ARG A 254 7.07 17.86 -7.23
CA ARG A 254 8.41 18.25 -6.82
C ARG A 254 8.38 19.32 -5.74
N GLN A 255 7.49 20.30 -5.88
CA GLN A 255 7.30 21.36 -4.89
C GLN A 255 6.92 20.76 -3.52
N HIS A 256 5.94 19.85 -3.49
CA HIS A 256 5.58 19.15 -2.25
C HIS A 256 6.70 18.27 -1.68
N GLU A 257 7.55 17.64 -2.52
CA GLU A 257 8.73 16.90 -2.04
C GLU A 257 9.76 17.82 -1.35
N VAL A 258 9.92 19.05 -1.86
CA VAL A 258 10.80 20.07 -1.25
C VAL A 258 10.17 20.61 0.03
N ASP A 259 8.88 20.93 0.02
CA ASP A 259 8.17 21.43 1.19
C ASP A 259 8.11 20.38 2.31
N ALA A 260 8.09 19.09 1.95
CA ALA A 260 8.19 17.98 2.90
C ALA A 260 9.50 17.92 3.69
N LEU A 261 10.56 18.59 3.22
CA LEU A 261 11.80 18.76 3.99
C LEU A 261 11.60 19.73 5.18
N ARG A 262 10.65 20.66 5.06
CA ARG A 262 10.29 21.66 6.08
C ARG A 262 9.13 21.17 6.95
N ASP A 263 8.06 20.66 6.34
CA ASP A 263 6.91 20.07 7.04
C ASP A 263 6.62 18.66 6.54
N ARG A 264 6.87 17.65 7.38
CA ARG A 264 6.60 16.24 7.05
C ARG A 264 5.14 15.95 6.68
N LYS A 265 4.17 16.80 7.01
CA LYS A 265 2.77 16.65 6.59
C LYS A 265 2.60 16.72 5.08
N GLU A 266 3.52 17.39 4.38
CA GLU A 266 3.52 17.48 2.91
C GLU A 266 3.84 16.13 2.24
N LEU A 267 4.41 15.15 2.97
CA LEU A 267 4.54 13.77 2.47
C LEU A 267 3.20 13.11 2.16
N ALA A 268 2.08 13.67 2.63
CA ALA A 268 0.73 13.21 2.33
C ALA A 268 0.36 13.40 0.85
N TRP A 269 0.99 14.36 0.15
CA TRP A 269 0.74 14.55 -1.27
C TRP A 269 1.26 13.38 -2.10
N THR A 270 0.49 13.04 -3.12
CA THR A 270 0.74 11.93 -4.02
C THR A 270 0.34 12.40 -5.41
N ALA A 271 1.20 12.20 -6.39
CA ALA A 271 0.79 12.37 -7.78
C ALA A 271 0.25 11.04 -8.32
N TYR A 272 -0.69 11.09 -9.25
CA TYR A 272 -1.23 9.90 -9.89
C TYR A 272 -1.22 10.00 -11.41
N VAL A 273 -1.18 8.84 -12.06
CA VAL A 273 -1.47 8.64 -13.48
C VAL A 273 -2.37 7.44 -13.61
N ALA A 274 -3.48 7.61 -14.31
CA ALA A 274 -4.42 6.56 -14.67
C ALA A 274 -4.87 6.76 -16.12
N LYS A 275 -5.57 5.77 -16.68
CA LYS A 275 -6.21 5.89 -18.00
C LYS A 275 -7.20 7.07 -18.08
N THR A 276 -7.77 7.46 -16.93
CA THR A 276 -8.73 8.57 -16.81
C THR A 276 -8.08 9.95 -16.69
N GLY A 277 -6.78 10.04 -16.39
CA GLY A 277 -6.06 11.31 -16.26
C GLY A 277 -4.87 11.24 -15.29
N SER A 278 -4.25 12.38 -15.06
CA SER A 278 -3.16 12.55 -14.08
C SER A 278 -3.39 13.80 -13.23
N GLY A 279 -2.78 13.83 -12.04
CA GLY A 279 -2.93 14.95 -11.12
C GLY A 279 -2.18 14.75 -9.80
N VAL A 280 -2.40 15.66 -8.85
CA VAL A 280 -1.85 15.58 -7.50
C VAL A 280 -3.01 15.61 -6.51
N PHE A 281 -2.96 14.73 -5.50
CA PHE A 281 -3.96 14.63 -4.46
C PHE A 281 -3.32 14.36 -3.10
N ARG A 282 -4.06 14.66 -2.03
CA ARG A 282 -3.58 14.50 -0.66
C ARG A 282 -4.15 13.23 -0.05
N VAL A 283 -3.28 12.31 0.36
CA VAL A 283 -3.65 11.11 1.11
C VAL A 283 -3.09 11.24 2.53
N PRO A 284 -3.93 11.63 3.51
CA PRO A 284 -3.48 11.72 4.89
C PRO A 284 -3.10 10.35 5.43
N ARG A 285 -2.36 10.35 6.55
CA ARG A 285 -2.04 9.11 7.25
C ARG A 285 -3.35 8.48 7.77
N PRO A 286 -3.61 7.19 7.52
CA PRO A 286 -4.78 6.50 8.02
C PRO A 286 -4.77 6.52 9.56
N SER A 287 -5.96 6.55 10.15
CA SER A 287 -6.10 6.58 11.61
C SER A 287 -5.51 5.30 12.24
N VAL A 288 -4.85 5.43 13.40
CA VAL A 288 -4.01 4.39 14.03
C VAL A 288 -4.76 3.08 14.36
N SER A 289 -6.09 3.07 14.31
CA SER A 289 -6.92 1.87 14.60
C SER A 289 -6.88 0.78 13.52
N THR A 290 -6.29 1.07 12.35
CA THR A 290 -6.36 0.26 11.12
C THR A 290 -5.35 -0.89 11.03
N LYS A 291 -4.52 -1.11 12.06
CA LYS A 291 -3.46 -2.16 12.11
C LYS A 291 -3.96 -3.59 11.84
N TRP A 292 -5.27 -3.79 11.78
CA TRP A 292 -5.93 -5.07 11.53
C TRP A 292 -6.31 -5.35 10.08
N ILE A 293 -6.37 -4.34 9.19
CA ILE A 293 -6.84 -4.55 7.81
C ILE A 293 -5.73 -5.19 6.95
N LEU A 294 -4.54 -4.61 6.98
CA LEU A 294 -3.38 -5.07 6.21
C LEU A 294 -2.50 -6.00 7.05
N ARG A 295 -2.60 -7.30 6.81
CA ARG A 295 -1.87 -8.32 7.57
C ARG A 295 -0.49 -8.56 6.95
N ASN A 296 0.56 -8.33 7.73
CA ASN A 296 1.92 -8.71 7.34
C ASN A 296 2.08 -10.24 7.30
N VAL A 297 2.67 -10.73 6.23
CA VAL A 297 3.07 -12.12 6.00
C VAL A 297 4.54 -12.13 5.54
N GLY A 298 5.28 -13.18 5.91
CA GLY A 298 6.72 -13.30 5.66
C GLY A 298 7.53 -13.54 6.94
N PRO A 299 8.86 -13.76 6.81
CA PRO A 299 9.75 -13.96 7.94
C PRO A 299 9.72 -12.75 8.88
N LYS A 300 9.72 -13.01 10.20
CA LYS A 300 9.58 -11.99 11.26
C LYS A 300 10.78 -11.05 11.39
N GLU A 301 11.82 -11.23 10.59
CA GLU A 301 13.14 -10.60 10.74
C GLU A 301 13.09 -9.06 10.65
N ASP A 302 12.09 -8.48 9.97
CA ASP A 302 11.94 -7.01 9.85
C ASP A 302 11.18 -6.34 11.02
N ALA A 303 10.77 -7.08 12.06
CA ALA A 303 10.08 -6.49 13.21
C ALA A 303 11.04 -5.79 14.21
N GLU A 304 12.34 -6.10 14.17
CA GLU A 304 13.33 -5.58 15.11
C GLU A 304 14.06 -4.31 14.60
N GLU A 305 14.05 -4.01 13.29
CA GLU A 305 14.71 -2.81 12.72
C GLU A 305 14.03 -1.46 13.06
N LYS A 306 12.91 -1.45 13.79
CA LYS A 306 12.19 -0.21 14.18
C LYS A 306 12.25 0.16 15.65
N ALA A 307 12.96 -0.61 16.48
CA ALA A 307 13.21 -0.26 17.87
C ALA A 307 14.57 0.44 18.03
N VAL A 308 14.83 1.48 17.23
CA VAL A 308 15.85 2.47 17.61
C VAL A 308 15.17 3.36 18.65
N GLU A 309 15.58 3.19 19.90
CA GLU A 309 15.15 3.97 21.05
C GLU A 309 15.23 5.47 20.75
N ILE A 310 14.08 6.10 20.54
CA ILE A 310 13.95 7.54 20.73
C ILE A 310 14.02 7.72 22.24
N ALA A 311 15.23 7.95 22.76
CA ALA A 311 15.44 8.41 24.12
C ALA A 311 14.64 9.72 24.30
N THR A 312 13.55 9.64 25.05
CA THR A 312 12.83 10.82 25.51
C THR A 312 13.77 11.61 26.43
N PRO A 313 13.94 12.93 26.25
CA PRO A 313 14.72 13.72 27.21
C PRO A 313 13.98 13.73 28.54
N GLU A 314 14.63 13.21 29.57
CA GLU A 314 14.14 13.26 30.95
C GLU A 314 13.95 14.73 31.37
N ARG A 315 12.77 15.00 31.95
CA ARG A 315 12.45 16.25 32.62
C ARG A 315 13.49 16.51 33.72
N LYS A 316 14.27 17.57 33.57
CA LYS A 316 15.05 18.15 34.67
C LYS A 316 14.11 18.67 35.75
N THR A 317 14.06 18.00 36.89
CA THR A 317 13.64 18.59 38.16
C THR A 317 14.84 19.29 38.79
N VAL A 318 14.60 20.52 39.21
CA VAL A 318 15.48 21.41 39.98
C VAL A 318 15.71 20.82 41.38
N VAL A 319 16.97 20.60 41.80
CA VAL A 319 17.45 20.69 43.20
C VAL A 319 18.95 21.06 43.19
N GLU A 320 19.34 21.82 44.21
CA GLU A 320 20.55 22.60 44.50
C GLU A 320 21.91 21.89 44.58
N LEU A 321 22.92 22.76 44.59
CA LEU A 321 24.37 22.62 44.80
C LEU A 321 24.79 21.71 45.98
N ASP A 322 25.79 20.87 45.73
CA ASP A 322 27.04 20.90 46.51
C ASP A 322 28.19 20.15 45.80
N VAL A 323 29.41 20.61 46.01
CA VAL A 323 30.69 20.22 45.37
C VAL A 323 31.71 20.01 46.51
N PRO A 324 32.91 19.38 46.38
CA PRO A 324 33.42 18.28 45.54
C PRO A 324 34.13 17.16 46.37
N LYS A 325 34.47 16.02 45.72
CA LYS A 325 35.83 15.41 45.62
C LYS A 325 35.77 13.89 45.44
N GLY A 326 36.72 13.37 44.66
CA GLY A 326 37.21 12.00 44.82
C GLY A 326 37.29 11.17 43.54
N LYS A 327 38.47 11.14 42.93
CA LYS A 327 38.87 10.15 41.92
C LYS A 327 39.03 8.78 42.58
N SER A 328 38.51 7.71 41.97
CA SER A 328 39.22 6.43 41.89
C SER A 328 38.59 5.49 40.87
N ILE A 329 39.47 5.03 39.98
CA ILE A 329 39.43 3.84 39.14
C ILE A 329 39.14 2.60 40.00
N VAL A 330 38.19 1.73 39.61
CA VAL A 330 38.25 0.26 39.80
C VAL A 330 37.31 -0.41 38.77
N GLU A 331 37.86 -1.38 38.04
CA GLU A 331 37.14 -2.37 37.24
C GLU A 331 36.22 -3.24 38.12
N GLU A 332 34.97 -3.45 37.73
CA GLU A 332 34.18 -4.56 38.28
C GLU A 332 33.32 -5.24 37.21
N LYS A 333 33.61 -6.53 37.02
CA LYS A 333 32.78 -7.51 36.32
C LYS A 333 31.40 -7.56 36.98
N ALA A 334 30.35 -7.23 36.23
CA ALA A 334 28.98 -7.52 36.63
C ALA A 334 28.33 -8.51 35.66
N ALA A 335 28.02 -9.69 36.18
CA ALA A 335 27.27 -10.75 35.52
C ALA A 335 25.89 -10.26 35.06
N VAL A 336 25.62 -10.35 33.75
CA VAL A 336 24.28 -10.11 33.20
C VAL A 336 23.40 -11.33 33.51
N ARG A 337 22.68 -11.19 34.62
CA ARG A 337 21.58 -12.06 35.04
C ARG A 337 20.45 -11.93 34.02
N SER A 338 20.27 -12.94 33.16
CA SER A 338 19.20 -12.97 32.17
C SER A 338 17.83 -13.00 32.86
N LYS A 339 17.13 -11.86 32.88
CA LYS A 339 15.72 -11.81 33.29
C LYS A 339 14.88 -12.53 32.24
N ARG A 340 14.64 -13.83 32.48
CA ARG A 340 13.70 -14.68 31.75
C ARG A 340 12.30 -14.03 31.84
N LYS A 341 11.89 -13.30 30.81
CA LYS A 341 10.51 -12.81 30.66
C LYS A 341 9.57 -14.02 30.61
N ARG A 342 8.94 -14.29 31.74
CA ARG A 342 7.97 -15.37 31.94
C ARG A 342 6.73 -15.06 31.08
N ASN A 343 6.62 -15.73 29.92
CA ASN A 343 5.52 -15.55 28.98
C ASN A 343 4.17 -15.86 29.64
N LYS A 344 3.27 -14.87 29.66
CA LYS A 344 1.85 -14.99 30.11
C LYS A 344 1.09 -16.14 29.43
N TRP A 345 1.60 -16.66 28.32
CA TRP A 345 1.00 -17.75 27.57
C TRP A 345 1.08 -19.10 28.30
N SER A 346 2.11 -19.33 29.13
CA SER A 346 2.24 -20.63 29.83
C SER A 346 1.17 -20.84 30.91
N ARG A 347 0.65 -19.77 31.51
CA ARG A 347 -0.42 -19.86 32.53
C ARG A 347 -1.77 -20.23 31.93
N ARG A 348 -2.07 -19.82 30.69
CA ARG A 348 -3.36 -20.17 30.05
C ARG A 348 -3.38 -21.63 29.61
N VAL A 349 -2.25 -22.16 29.15
CA VAL A 349 -2.12 -23.58 28.79
C VAL A 349 -2.16 -24.47 30.03
N SER A 350 -1.52 -24.07 31.13
CA SER A 350 -1.58 -24.85 32.38
C SER A 350 -2.99 -24.91 32.97
N ILE A 351 -3.76 -23.82 32.92
CA ILE A 351 -5.14 -23.79 33.41
C ILE A 351 -6.06 -24.67 32.53
N ALA A 352 -5.89 -24.63 31.20
CA ALA A 352 -6.67 -25.47 30.30
C ALA A 352 -6.41 -26.97 30.53
N LEU A 353 -5.14 -27.36 30.72
CA LEU A 353 -4.77 -28.76 30.99
C LEU A 353 -5.31 -29.26 32.34
N MET A 354 -5.26 -28.42 33.37
CA MET A 354 -5.82 -28.76 34.69
C MET A 354 -7.34 -28.95 34.62
N ALA A 355 -8.06 -28.07 33.89
CA ALA A 355 -9.51 -28.20 33.72
C ALA A 355 -9.92 -29.49 32.98
N THR A 356 -9.20 -29.86 31.92
CA THR A 356 -9.44 -31.13 31.23
C THR A 356 -9.14 -32.35 32.10
N GLY A 357 -8.12 -32.28 32.95
CA GLY A 357 -7.80 -33.37 33.89
C GLY A 357 -8.91 -33.57 34.93
N VAL A 358 -9.43 -32.49 35.52
CA VAL A 358 -10.51 -32.57 36.50
C VAL A 358 -11.80 -33.13 35.89
N LEU A 359 -12.14 -32.73 34.65
CA LEU A 359 -13.31 -33.27 33.95
C LEU A 359 -13.18 -34.77 33.64
N ALA A 360 -11.99 -35.23 33.24
CA ALA A 360 -11.75 -36.64 32.99
C ALA A 360 -11.89 -37.48 34.27
N ILE A 361 -11.36 -37.00 35.40
CA ILE A 361 -11.49 -37.68 36.70
C ILE A 361 -12.96 -37.71 37.13
N ALA A 362 -13.69 -36.60 37.03
CA ALA A 362 -15.12 -36.55 37.36
C ALA A 362 -15.94 -37.52 36.50
N TYR A 363 -15.63 -37.61 35.20
CA TYR A 363 -16.28 -38.56 34.30
C TYR A 363 -16.01 -40.02 34.70
N LEU A 364 -14.77 -40.35 35.06
CA LEU A 364 -14.40 -41.70 35.53
C LEU A 364 -15.09 -42.05 36.85
N VAL A 365 -15.17 -41.13 37.80
CA VAL A 365 -15.90 -41.35 39.06
C VAL A 365 -17.39 -41.59 38.78
N TRP A 366 -17.99 -40.81 37.88
CA TRP A 366 -19.39 -41.00 37.49
C TRP A 366 -19.63 -42.34 36.79
N THR A 367 -18.73 -42.78 35.92
CA THR A 367 -18.91 -44.04 35.18
C THR A 367 -18.63 -45.28 36.02
N PHE A 368 -17.70 -45.22 36.96
CA PHE A 368 -17.23 -46.42 37.68
C PHE A 368 -17.63 -46.48 39.15
N ALA A 369 -17.81 -45.35 39.84
CA ALA A 369 -18.15 -45.37 41.27
C ALA A 369 -19.66 -45.30 41.53
N LEU A 370 -20.43 -44.60 40.68
CA LEU A 370 -21.89 -44.50 40.83
C LEU A 370 -22.62 -45.86 40.71
N PRO A 371 -22.22 -46.79 39.82
CA PRO A 371 -22.86 -48.10 39.73
C PRO A 371 -22.58 -49.04 40.90
N LEU A 372 -21.65 -48.69 41.80
CA LEU A 372 -21.35 -49.46 43.02
C LEU A 372 -22.16 -48.99 44.24
N LEU A 373 -22.89 -47.88 44.11
CA LEU A 373 -23.74 -47.31 45.16
C LEU A 373 -25.23 -47.64 44.98
N TRP A 374 -25.57 -48.40 43.94
CA TRP A 374 -26.88 -48.99 43.64
C TRP A 374 -26.72 -50.49 43.51
#